data_AF-A0A7K4IPV6-F1
#
_entry.id   AF-A0A7K4IPV6-F1
#
_cell.length_a   1.000
_cell.length_b   1.000
_cell.length_c   1.000
_cell.angle_alpha   90.00
_cell.angle_beta   90.00
_cell.angle_gamma   90.00
#
_symmetry.space_group_name_H-M   'P 1'
#
loop_
_entity.id
_entity.type
_entity.pdbx_description
1 polymer ?
#
loop_
_entity_poly.entity_id
_entity_poly.type
_entity_poly.pdbx_seq_one_letter_code
_entity_poly.pdbx_strand_id
1 'polypeptide(L)' 'MDCPSQTEKPVIVRIAKANRIVIPKRIAEAINVKVGDYVKLQIYHDGKLVVERVQI' A
#
# COMPACT_ATOMS: atom_id res chain seq x y z
N MET A 1 2.15 -29.21 -1.60
CA MET A 1 2.03 -28.15 -2.61
C MET A 1 2.35 -26.85 -1.89
N ASP A 2 3.63 -26.52 -1.82
CA ASP A 2 4.11 -25.31 -1.16
C ASP A 2 3.87 -24.12 -2.08
N CYS A 3 2.90 -23.29 -1.71
CA CYS A 3 2.71 -21.99 -2.34
C CYS A 3 3.95 -21.16 -2.01
N PRO A 4 4.74 -20.65 -2.97
CA PRO A 4 5.88 -19.81 -2.65
C PRO A 4 5.34 -18.52 -2.02
N SER A 5 5.46 -18.39 -0.70
CA SER A 5 5.26 -17.12 -0.03
C SER A 5 6.43 -16.22 -0.45
N GLN A 6 6.28 -15.55 -1.59
CA GLN A 6 7.11 -14.41 -1.94
C GLN A 6 6.74 -13.29 -0.98
N THR A 7 7.22 -13.39 0.26
CA THR A 7 7.13 -12.31 1.22
C THR A 7 8.13 -11.26 0.75
N GLU A 8 7.69 -10.37 -0.14
CA GLU A 8 8.49 -9.21 -0.52
C GLU A 8 8.97 -8.51 0.75
N LYS A 9 10.27 -8.20 0.83
CA LYS A 9 10.82 -7.49 1.98
C LYS A 9 10.04 -6.17 2.17
N PRO A 10 9.61 -5.86 3.40
CA PRO A 10 8.84 -4.65 3.67
C PRO A 10 9.65 -3.41 3.27
N VAL A 11 9.00 -2.44 2.64
CA VAL A 11 9.60 -1.13 2.37
C VAL A 11 9.26 -0.20 3.53
N ILE A 12 10.28 0.27 4.23
CA ILE A 12 10.13 1.29 5.25
C ILE A 12 10.16 2.66 4.59
N VAL A 13 9.10 3.44 4.76
CA VAL A 13 8.99 4.80 4.26
C VAL A 13 8.81 5.77 5.43
N ARG A 14 9.33 6.99 5.28
CA ARG A 14 9.13 8.07 6.26
C ARG A 14 7.79 8.75 6.00
N ILE A 15 7.05 9.05 7.06
CA ILE A 15 5.90 9.96 6.97
C ILE A 15 6.44 11.38 6.70
N ALA A 16 6.11 11.92 5.53
CA ALA A 16 6.48 13.26 5.14
C ALA A 16 5.61 14.31 5.84
N LYS A 17 5.96 15.59 5.66
CA LYS A 17 5.17 16.72 6.17
C LYS A 17 3.71 16.61 5.71
N ALA A 18 2.79 17.10 6.53
CA ALA A 18 1.35 17.02 6.31
C ALA A 18 0.79 15.58 6.26
N ASN A 19 1.37 14.65 7.03
CA ASN A 19 0.89 13.28 7.19
C ASN A 19 0.78 12.49 5.88
N ARG A 20 1.73 12.71 4.96
CA ARG A 20 1.76 12.03 3.66
C ARG A 20 2.76 10.88 3.67
N ILE A 21 2.38 9.74 3.13
CA ILE A 21 3.31 8.66 2.76
C ILE A 21 3.46 8.62 1.24
N VAL A 22 4.66 8.34 0.76
CA VAL A 22 4.90 8.10 -0.67
C VAL A 22 4.88 6.61 -0.89
N ILE A 23 3.92 6.14 -1.69
CA ILE A 23 3.88 4.74 -2.12
C ILE A 23 4.98 4.56 -3.18
N PRO A 24 5.98 3.69 -2.94
CA PRO A 24 7.02 3.40 -3.92
C PRO A 24 6.42 2.94 -5.25
N LYS A 25 7.01 3.38 -6.37
CA LYS A 25 6.53 3.08 -7.73
C LYS A 25 6.22 1.60 -7.94
N ARG A 26 7.12 0.71 -7.53
CA ARG A 26 6.94 -0.75 -7.63
C ARG A 26 5.68 -1.27 -6.93
N ILE A 27 5.33 -0.70 -5.76
CA ILE A 27 4.15 -1.10 -4.99
C ILE A 27 2.90 -0.58 -5.69
N ALA A 28 2.92 0.68 -6.14
CA ALA A 28 1.81 1.27 -6.89
C ALA A 28 1.52 0.49 -8.19
N GLU A 29 2.57 0.06 -8.90
CA GLU A 29 2.47 -0.80 -10.09
C GLU A 29 1.89 -2.18 -9.74
N ALA A 30 2.37 -2.81 -8.66
CA ALA A 30 1.88 -4.11 -8.20
C ALA A 30 0.38 -4.10 -7.84
N ILE A 31 -0.11 -2.99 -7.27
CA ILE A 31 -1.54 -2.82 -6.94
C ILE A 31 -2.34 -2.09 -8.04
N ASN A 32 -1.71 -1.76 -9.17
CA ASN A 32 -2.29 -1.05 -10.31
C ASN A 32 -3.05 0.23 -9.91
N VAL A 33 -2.41 1.08 -9.11
CA VAL A 33 -2.91 2.40 -8.68
C VAL A 33 -2.16 3.50 -9.43
N LYS A 34 -2.89 4.48 -9.95
CA LYS A 34 -2.36 5.64 -10.69
C LYS A 34 -2.57 6.93 -9.91
N VAL A 35 -1.79 7.95 -10.27
CA VAL A 35 -1.98 9.30 -9.74
C VAL A 35 -3.37 9.79 -10.13
N GLY A 36 -4.14 10.22 -9.14
CA GLY A 36 -5.53 10.66 -9.31
C GLY A 36 -6.58 9.58 -8.98
N ASP A 37 -6.18 8.32 -8.82
CA ASP A 37 -7.10 7.26 -8.39
C ASP A 37 -7.53 7.47 -6.93
N TYR A 38 -8.78 7.12 -6.64
CA TYR A 38 -9.27 7.00 -5.27
C TYR A 38 -8.84 5.65 -4.67
N VAL A 39 -8.40 5.69 -3.41
CA VAL A 39 -8.06 4.51 -2.62
C VAL A 39 -8.88 4.51 -1.34
N LYS A 40 -9.20 3.31 -0.86
CA LYS A 40 -9.86 3.10 0.41
C LYS A 40 -8.81 2.86 1.49
N LEU A 41 -8.97 3.53 2.62
CA LEU A 41 -8.09 3.39 3.79
C LEU A 41 -8.84 2.67 4.90
N GLN A 42 -8.20 1.66 5.50
CA GLN A 42 -8.73 0.94 6.65
C GLN A 42 -7.66 0.81 7.73
N ILE A 43 -8.05 0.97 8.99
CA ILE A 43 -7.19 0.71 10.13
C ILE A 43 -7.67 -0.58 10.79
N TYR A 44 -6.80 -1.60 10.80
CA TYR A 44 -7.06 -2.86 11.46
C TYR A 44 -6.81 -2.72 12.98
N HIS A 45 -7.40 -3.64 13.75
CA HIS A 45 -7.34 -3.64 15.21
C HIS A 45 -5.92 -3.76 15.79
N ASP A 46 -4.97 -4.26 15.00
CA ASP A 46 -3.54 -4.31 15.34
C ASP A 46 -2.78 -3.02 14.98
N GLY A 47 -3.50 -1.97 14.56
CA GLY A 47 -2.94 -0.67 14.19
C GLY A 47 -2.38 -0.61 12.77
N LYS A 48 -2.56 -1.65 11.94
CA LYS A 48 -2.12 -1.62 10.54
C LYS A 48 -3.04 -0.76 9.69
N LEU A 49 -2.43 0.17 8.94
CA LEU A 49 -3.10 0.89 7.85
C LEU A 49 -3.04 0.05 6.57
N VAL A 50 -4.21 -0.32 6.05
CA VAL A 50 -4.38 -1.02 4.78
C VAL A 50 -4.91 -0.04 3.75
N VAL A 51 -4.30 -0.08 2.55
CA VAL A 51 -4.69 0.74 1.41
C VAL A 51 -5.20 -0.20 0.32
N GLU A 52 -6.46 -0.05 -0.06
CA GLU A 52 -7.10 -0.86 -1.10
C GLU A 52 -7.46 0.02 -2.30
N ARG A 53 -7.22 -0.47 -3.51
CA ARG A 53 -7.69 0.19 -4.73
C ARG A 53 -9.22 0.16 -4.77
N VAL A 54 -9.85 1.28 -5.14
CA VAL A 54 -11.29 1.34 -5.44
C VAL A 54 -11.48 1.17 -6.95
N GLN A 55 -12.44 0.34 -7.35
CA GLN A 55 -12.99 0.33 -8.71
C GLN A 55 -14.29 1.13 -8.67
N ILE A 56 -14.31 2.28 -9.35
CA ILE A 56 -15.48 3.13 -9.55
C ILE A 56 -15.88 3.04 -11.02
#